data_AF-A0A6L3A358-F1
#
_entry.id   AF-A0A6L3A358-F1
#
_cell.length_a   1.000
_cell.length_b   1.000
_cell.length_c   1.000
_cell.angle_alpha   90.00
_cell.angle_beta   90.00
_cell.angle_gamma   90.00
#
_symmetry.space_group_name_H-M   'P 1'
#
loop_
_entity.id
_entity.type
_entity.pdbx_description
1 polymer ?
#
loop_
_entity_poly.entity_id
_entity_poly.type
_entity_poly.pdbx_seq_one_letter_code
_entity_poly.pdbx_strand_id
1 'polypeptide(L)'
;MNPDPATDVCFEPGATESRTPLALHLSVRDPEVVAELARHPDGPVRAEFALSALRVGVLAIRQASGAIDAAAIREEGQRLVAGVGDVLKAQSAEWIGQVSKLVAQYFDPKTGVLETRLSNLLRKDGEFDALLRRHLDADTSTIAQTLARHVGAQSAIFKLLSPDQKEGLLAALSGTLEGALKAQHERLRNEFSLDHESSALSRLVQRITDANGRLRDDLKTNVNALCAEFSLDNEQGALKRLVDQVEGAQRRITREFDLNNPESALKRLSELLTDTQAVIKGKLTLDDEGAPLARMQKHLLDVLRGINDANVRFQAEVREALSAMQARREEIDRSTRHGGIFEEAVGDLLMKLAQQAGDRFDAVGNTTGAIAYCKVGDHLITLGPDSAAPGERIVFEAKEDQSYRDSDALVEIKKACDNRQAQVGVFIYSKRTAPPHSEPLRRDGSYLFVIWDQEDPASDIYLKAAVSVARMLVVRKTMVSRETQEELATMEQAVFRIGAQAKRISDLQAPAETARRSSQKILDELTIIHDELEKQVRRLQDCVQALRPAADSDSAAA
;
A
#
# COMPACT_ATOMS: atom_id res chain seq x y z
N MET A 1 41.50 -38.91 -51.80
CA MET A 1 42.22 -37.82 -51.12
C MET A 1 41.29 -36.62 -51.17
N ASN A 2 40.82 -36.16 -50.01
CA ASN A 2 39.92 -35.00 -49.81
C ASN A 2 40.46 -33.72 -50.49
N PRO A 3 39.64 -32.68 -50.79
CA PRO A 3 38.64 -32.12 -49.86
C PRO A 3 37.28 -31.58 -50.42
N ASP A 4 36.34 -31.52 -49.47
CA ASP A 4 35.10 -30.71 -49.25
C ASP A 4 35.16 -29.21 -49.65
N PRO A 5 34.12 -28.34 -49.43
CA PRO A 5 32.70 -28.54 -49.07
C PRO A 5 31.70 -27.54 -49.75
N ALA A 6 30.42 -27.59 -49.30
CA ALA A 6 29.43 -26.50 -49.24
C ALA A 6 28.44 -26.33 -50.41
N THR A 7 27.36 -27.11 -50.39
CA THR A 7 26.11 -26.76 -51.05
C THR A 7 25.16 -26.13 -50.02
N ASP A 8 25.09 -24.81 -50.06
CA ASP A 8 24.13 -24.00 -49.32
C ASP A 8 22.75 -24.17 -49.98
N VAL A 9 21.77 -24.59 -49.19
CA VAL A 9 20.39 -24.84 -49.61
C VAL A 9 19.64 -23.51 -49.56
N CYS A 10 19.64 -22.77 -50.67
CA CYS A 10 18.73 -21.65 -50.86
C CYS A 10 17.35 -22.17 -51.30
N PHE A 11 16.37 -22.03 -50.41
CA PHE A 11 14.95 -22.18 -50.69
C PHE A 11 14.50 -21.12 -51.71
N GLU A 12 14.10 -21.55 -52.91
CA GLU A 12 13.30 -20.72 -53.81
C GLU A 12 11.81 -20.82 -53.44
N PRO A 13 11.11 -19.71 -53.16
CA PRO A 13 9.66 -19.70 -53.09
C PRO A 13 9.10 -19.61 -54.52
N GLY A 14 8.48 -20.70 -54.97
CA GLY A 14 7.80 -20.78 -56.25
C GLY A 14 6.62 -19.81 -56.36
N ALA A 15 6.42 -19.28 -57.56
CA ALA A 15 5.12 -18.82 -58.06
C ALA A 15 5.18 -18.67 -59.59
N THR A 16 5.00 -19.78 -60.30
CA THR A 16 4.63 -19.79 -61.72
C THR A 16 3.13 -19.50 -61.82
N GLU A 17 2.75 -18.25 -62.04
CA GLU A 17 1.39 -17.89 -62.46
C GLU A 17 1.39 -17.40 -63.91
N SER A 18 0.83 -18.23 -64.78
CA SER A 18 0.41 -17.93 -66.14
C SER A 18 -0.40 -16.63 -66.22
N ARG A 19 0.04 -15.66 -67.03
CA ARG A 19 -0.70 -14.42 -67.29
C ARG A 19 -1.10 -14.30 -68.76
N THR A 20 -2.33 -14.68 -69.07
CA THR A 20 -3.03 -14.19 -70.26
C THR A 20 -3.21 -12.67 -70.12
N PRO A 21 -2.79 -11.86 -71.11
CA PRO A 21 -2.96 -10.41 -71.02
C PRO A 21 -4.44 -10.04 -71.13
N LEU A 22 -4.95 -9.28 -70.15
CA LEU A 22 -6.30 -8.70 -70.19
C LEU A 22 -6.23 -7.32 -70.86
N ALA A 23 -6.86 -7.17 -72.03
CA ALA A 23 -6.93 -5.88 -72.71
C ALA A 23 -8.03 -5.00 -72.08
N LEU A 24 -7.62 -3.86 -71.51
CA LEU A 24 -8.51 -2.90 -70.87
C LEU A 24 -8.47 -1.57 -71.64
N HIS A 25 -9.62 -1.07 -72.10
CA HIS A 25 -9.74 0.25 -72.72
C HIS A 25 -10.33 1.23 -71.69
N LEU A 26 -9.53 2.18 -71.24
CA LEU A 26 -9.92 3.18 -70.24
C LEU A 26 -10.06 4.57 -70.88
N SER A 27 -11.24 5.19 -70.72
CA SER A 27 -11.43 6.62 -71.02
C SER A 27 -11.25 7.41 -69.72
N VAL A 28 -10.11 8.07 -69.56
CA VAL A 28 -9.80 8.88 -68.39
C VAL A 28 -10.33 10.29 -68.61
N ARG A 29 -11.21 10.76 -67.71
CA ARG A 29 -11.79 12.12 -67.74
C ARG A 29 -11.37 12.98 -66.55
N ASP A 30 -10.67 12.40 -65.58
CA ASP A 30 -10.21 13.11 -64.40
C ASP A 30 -9.10 14.12 -64.77
N PRO A 31 -9.24 15.41 -64.42
CA PRO A 31 -8.31 16.45 -64.85
C PRO A 31 -6.87 16.24 -64.34
N GLU A 32 -6.71 15.73 -63.12
CA GLU A 32 -5.39 15.53 -62.51
C GLU A 32 -4.67 14.33 -63.15
N VAL A 33 -5.39 13.23 -63.36
CA VAL A 33 -4.83 12.05 -64.03
C VAL A 33 -4.54 12.34 -65.50
N VAL A 34 -5.40 13.10 -66.19
CA VAL A 34 -5.15 13.54 -67.57
C VAL A 34 -3.92 14.44 -67.64
N ALA A 35 -3.76 15.38 -66.69
CA ALA A 35 -2.59 16.26 -66.64
C ALA A 35 -1.30 15.46 -66.43
N GLU A 36 -1.28 14.47 -65.53
CA GLU A 36 -0.12 13.61 -65.30
C GLU A 36 0.19 12.69 -66.49
N LEU A 37 -0.83 12.07 -67.11
CA LEU A 37 -0.62 11.23 -68.30
C LEU A 37 -0.16 12.05 -69.52
N ALA A 38 -0.63 13.29 -69.67
CA ALA A 38 -0.24 14.18 -70.76
C ALA A 38 1.22 14.67 -70.66
N ARG A 39 1.87 14.58 -69.49
CA ARG A 39 3.30 14.88 -69.34
C ARG A 39 4.20 13.88 -70.05
N HIS A 40 3.70 12.67 -70.32
CA HIS A 40 4.41 11.65 -71.06
C HIS A 40 3.99 11.68 -72.54
N PRO A 41 4.92 11.54 -73.51
CA PRO A 41 4.59 11.54 -74.94
C PRO A 41 3.67 10.37 -75.31
N ASP A 42 2.83 10.57 -76.32
CA ASP A 42 1.83 9.58 -76.73
C ASP A 42 2.50 8.35 -77.34
N GLY A 43 2.01 7.16 -76.98
CA GLY A 43 2.62 5.87 -77.37
C GLY A 43 3.04 4.99 -76.17
N PRO A 44 4.03 4.10 -76.33
CA PRO A 44 4.32 3.03 -75.38
C PRO A 44 4.75 3.54 -74.00
N VAL A 45 5.44 4.68 -73.93
CA VAL A 45 5.94 5.28 -72.69
C VAL A 45 4.78 5.70 -71.77
N ARG A 46 3.73 6.32 -72.31
CA ARG A 46 2.54 6.70 -71.55
C ARG A 46 1.74 5.47 -71.09
N ALA A 47 1.69 4.43 -71.92
CA ALA A 47 1.01 3.17 -71.58
C ALA A 47 1.72 2.41 -70.44
N GLU A 48 3.05 2.35 -70.44
CA GLU A 48 3.84 1.73 -69.36
C GLU A 48 3.69 2.47 -68.02
N PHE A 49 3.65 3.80 -68.06
CA PHE A 49 3.40 4.62 -66.88
C PHE A 49 1.98 4.38 -66.34
N ALA A 50 0.96 4.37 -67.21
CA ALA A 50 -0.42 4.08 -66.81
C ALA A 50 -0.56 2.68 -66.20
N LEU A 51 0.12 1.68 -66.76
CA LEU A 51 0.13 0.30 -66.23
C LEU A 51 0.84 0.21 -64.87
N SER A 52 1.93 0.97 -64.68
CA SER A 52 2.64 1.04 -63.40
C SER A 52 1.78 1.70 -62.32
N ALA A 53 1.11 2.81 -62.64
CA ALA A 53 0.16 3.46 -61.73
C ALA A 53 -1.00 2.54 -61.36
N LEU A 54 -1.58 1.82 -62.35
CA LEU A 54 -2.62 0.82 -62.11
C LEU A 54 -2.13 -0.31 -61.20
N ARG A 55 -0.91 -0.81 -61.41
CA ARG A 55 -0.30 -1.86 -60.57
C ARG A 55 -0.15 -1.41 -59.11
N VAL A 56 0.30 -0.18 -58.88
CA VAL A 56 0.41 0.40 -57.53
C VAL A 56 -0.98 0.55 -56.91
N GLY A 57 -1.97 1.02 -57.66
CA GLY A 57 -3.37 1.11 -57.22
C GLY A 57 -3.95 -0.25 -56.83
N VAL A 58 -3.75 -1.29 -57.63
CA VAL A 58 -4.21 -2.66 -57.32
C VAL A 58 -3.52 -3.22 -56.08
N LEU A 59 -2.21 -2.98 -55.91
CA LEU A 59 -1.47 -3.40 -54.72
C LEU A 59 -1.96 -2.68 -53.45
N ALA A 60 -2.23 -1.37 -53.55
CA ALA A 60 -2.76 -0.57 -52.46
C ALA A 60 -4.16 -1.03 -52.05
N ILE A 61 -5.03 -1.33 -53.02
CA ILE A 61 -6.36 -1.90 -52.77
C ILE A 61 -6.23 -3.29 -52.14
N ARG A 62 -5.30 -4.13 -52.60
CA ARG A 62 -5.06 -5.46 -52.01
C ARG A 62 -4.59 -5.39 -50.55
N GLN A 63 -3.77 -4.40 -50.21
CA GLN A 63 -3.39 -4.13 -48.81
C GLN A 63 -4.56 -3.57 -47.98
N ALA A 64 -5.38 -2.69 -48.55
CA ALA A 64 -6.54 -2.11 -47.89
C ALA A 64 -7.71 -3.11 -47.70
N SER A 65 -7.83 -4.10 -48.58
CA SER A 65 -8.89 -5.12 -48.52
C SER A 65 -8.63 -6.27 -47.54
N GLY A 66 -7.54 -6.25 -46.76
CA GLY A 66 -7.46 -7.02 -45.52
C GLY A 66 -7.65 -8.54 -45.65
N ALA A 67 -6.87 -9.21 -46.50
CA ALA A 67 -6.67 -10.66 -46.36
C ALA A 67 -5.68 -10.93 -45.21
N ILE A 68 -6.10 -10.61 -43.99
CA ILE A 68 -5.50 -11.13 -42.76
C ILE A 68 -6.34 -12.36 -42.41
N ASP A 69 -5.75 -13.52 -42.63
CA ASP A 69 -6.42 -14.81 -42.48
C ASP A 69 -6.84 -15.00 -41.02
N ALA A 70 -8.15 -14.97 -40.73
CA ALA A 70 -8.68 -15.15 -39.38
C ALA A 70 -8.31 -16.53 -38.78
N ALA A 71 -7.94 -17.49 -39.63
CA ALA A 71 -7.37 -18.77 -39.22
C ALA A 71 -5.95 -18.61 -38.64
N ALA A 72 -5.09 -17.80 -39.26
CA ALA A 72 -3.72 -17.57 -38.81
C ALA A 72 -3.67 -16.81 -37.47
N ILE A 73 -4.55 -15.83 -37.25
CA ILE A 73 -4.68 -15.15 -35.94
C ILE A 73 -5.12 -16.15 -34.86
N ARG A 74 -6.03 -17.07 -35.18
CA ARG A 74 -6.56 -18.04 -34.21
C ARG A 74 -5.51 -19.08 -33.84
N GLU A 75 -4.73 -19.54 -34.80
CA GLU A 75 -3.64 -20.51 -34.57
C GLU A 75 -2.51 -19.88 -33.74
N GLU A 76 -2.11 -18.65 -34.07
CA GLU A 76 -1.07 -17.96 -33.29
C GLU A 76 -1.59 -17.53 -31.91
N GLY A 77 -2.89 -17.22 -31.79
CA GLY A 77 -3.57 -17.01 -30.51
C GLY A 77 -3.60 -18.27 -29.63
N GLN A 78 -3.87 -19.44 -30.21
CA GLN A 78 -3.82 -20.71 -29.47
C GLN A 78 -2.39 -21.04 -29.02
N ARG A 79 -1.39 -20.74 -29.85
CA ARG A 79 0.02 -20.94 -29.54
C ARG A 79 0.51 -20.04 -28.41
N LEU A 80 0.07 -18.78 -28.39
CA LEU A 80 0.33 -17.83 -27.30
C LEU A 80 -0.32 -18.28 -25.98
N VAL A 81 -1.58 -18.71 -26.02
CA VAL A 81 -2.29 -19.18 -24.82
C VAL A 81 -1.62 -20.44 -24.25
N ALA A 82 -1.19 -21.36 -25.10
CA ALA A 82 -0.42 -22.53 -24.66
C ALA A 82 0.92 -22.14 -24.03
N GLY A 83 1.67 -21.23 -24.67
CA GLY A 83 2.95 -20.73 -24.14
C GLY A 83 2.81 -20.01 -22.80
N VAL A 84 1.79 -19.16 -22.63
CA VAL A 84 1.49 -18.50 -21.35
C VAL A 84 1.10 -19.53 -20.30
N GLY A 85 0.31 -20.54 -20.65
CA GLY A 85 -0.07 -21.63 -19.76
C GLY A 85 1.14 -22.41 -19.23
N ASP A 86 2.13 -22.67 -20.07
CA ASP A 86 3.32 -23.42 -19.68
C ASP A 86 4.28 -22.58 -18.81
N VAL A 87 4.43 -21.28 -19.11
CA VAL A 87 5.19 -20.34 -18.27
C VAL A 87 4.55 -20.21 -16.87
N LEU A 88 3.23 -20.06 -16.80
CA LEU A 88 2.51 -19.97 -15.52
C LEU A 88 2.62 -21.26 -14.70
N LYS A 89 2.56 -22.44 -15.35
CA LYS A 89 2.78 -23.72 -14.66
C LYS A 89 4.19 -23.85 -14.11
N ALA A 90 5.20 -23.47 -14.90
CA ALA A 90 6.59 -23.51 -14.47
C ALA A 90 6.82 -22.57 -13.27
N GLN A 91 6.30 -21.34 -13.35
CA GLN A 91 6.45 -20.35 -12.29
C GLN A 91 5.66 -20.72 -11.02
N SER A 92 4.48 -21.31 -11.17
CA SER A 92 3.69 -21.83 -10.04
C SER A 92 4.42 -22.97 -9.32
N ALA A 93 5.01 -23.91 -10.07
CA ALA A 93 5.80 -25.00 -9.51
C ALA A 93 7.05 -24.47 -8.76
N GLU A 94 7.71 -23.45 -9.32
CA GLU A 94 8.85 -22.78 -8.68
C GLU A 94 8.43 -22.08 -7.38
N TRP A 95 7.33 -21.32 -7.41
CA TRP A 95 6.78 -20.64 -6.23
C TRP A 95 6.39 -21.62 -5.12
N ILE A 96 5.70 -22.71 -5.44
CA ILE A 96 5.33 -23.75 -4.47
C ILE A 96 6.59 -24.37 -3.85
N GLY A 97 7.65 -24.58 -4.65
CA GLY A 97 8.94 -25.05 -4.16
C GLY A 97 9.61 -24.06 -3.21
N GLN A 98 9.63 -22.77 -3.55
CA GLN A 98 10.22 -21.72 -2.71
C GLN A 98 9.48 -21.55 -1.38
N VAL A 99 8.14 -21.53 -1.41
CA VAL A 99 7.31 -21.44 -0.20
C VAL A 99 7.51 -22.68 0.67
N SER A 100 7.50 -23.88 0.10
CA SER A 100 7.74 -25.12 0.85
C SER A 100 9.11 -25.12 1.50
N LYS A 101 10.14 -24.60 0.81
CA LYS A 101 11.50 -24.48 1.36
C LYS A 101 11.58 -23.48 2.52
N LEU A 102 10.92 -22.33 2.40
CA LEU A 102 10.87 -21.32 3.46
C LEU A 102 10.09 -21.82 4.68
N VAL A 103 8.97 -22.50 4.48
CA VAL A 103 8.20 -23.13 5.56
C VAL A 103 9.03 -24.21 6.24
N ALA A 104 9.69 -25.08 5.47
CA ALA A 104 10.58 -26.10 6.03
C ALA A 104 11.73 -25.47 6.84
N GLN A 105 12.31 -24.36 6.37
CA GLN A 105 13.36 -23.64 7.10
C GLN A 105 12.83 -22.95 8.36
N TYR A 106 11.60 -22.44 8.34
CA TYR A 106 10.98 -21.78 9.49
C TYR A 106 10.65 -22.78 10.62
N PHE A 107 10.18 -23.98 10.24
CA PHE A 107 9.81 -25.08 11.14
C PHE A 107 10.92 -26.14 11.34
N ASP A 108 12.16 -25.84 10.95
CA ASP A 108 13.28 -26.78 11.16
C ASP A 108 13.44 -27.06 12.67
N PRO A 109 13.39 -28.34 13.11
CA PRO A 109 13.42 -28.70 14.53
C PRO A 109 14.71 -28.33 15.28
N LYS A 110 15.79 -28.02 14.56
CA LYS A 110 17.11 -27.70 15.16
C LYS A 110 17.56 -26.28 14.88
N THR A 111 17.20 -25.72 13.73
CA THR A 111 17.68 -24.39 13.28
C THR A 111 16.57 -23.42 12.91
N GLY A 112 15.31 -23.82 13.13
CA GLY A 112 14.15 -23.04 12.75
C GLY A 112 14.02 -21.74 13.52
N VAL A 113 13.52 -20.72 12.82
CA VAL A 113 13.21 -19.41 13.41
C VAL A 113 12.13 -19.56 14.49
N LEU A 114 11.19 -20.50 14.32
CA LEU A 114 10.16 -20.75 15.33
C LEU A 114 10.74 -21.32 16.62
N GLU A 115 11.57 -22.36 16.54
CA GLU A 115 12.22 -22.96 17.73
C GLU A 115 13.12 -21.95 18.45
N THR A 116 13.81 -21.09 17.69
CA THR A 116 14.63 -20.00 18.26
C THR A 116 13.76 -18.97 18.99
N ARG A 117 12.59 -18.61 18.45
CA ARG A 117 11.65 -17.71 19.13
C ARG A 117 11.00 -18.37 20.34
N LEU A 118 10.60 -19.63 20.23
CA LEU A 118 9.97 -20.38 21.32
C LEU A 118 10.95 -20.56 22.48
N SER A 119 12.20 -20.90 22.19
CA SER A 119 13.25 -20.99 23.20
C SER A 119 13.57 -19.64 23.83
N ASN A 120 13.63 -18.53 23.07
CA ASN A 120 13.79 -17.19 23.65
C ASN A 120 12.60 -16.75 24.51
N LEU A 121 11.38 -17.17 24.16
CA LEU A 121 10.18 -16.89 24.94
C LEU A 121 10.18 -17.69 26.26
N LEU A 122 10.56 -18.97 26.22
CA LEU A 122 10.42 -19.93 27.33
C LEU A 122 11.66 -20.11 28.22
N ARG A 123 12.84 -19.60 27.82
CA ARG A 123 14.06 -19.72 28.63
C ARG A 123 13.93 -18.93 29.94
N LYS A 124 14.65 -19.34 30.98
CA LYS A 124 14.84 -18.52 32.19
C LYS A 124 15.53 -17.21 31.80
N ASP A 125 14.96 -16.08 32.20
CA ASP A 125 15.25 -14.71 31.72
C ASP A 125 14.76 -14.39 30.28
N GLY A 126 13.83 -15.18 29.73
CA GLY A 126 13.12 -14.89 28.48
C GLY A 126 11.99 -13.87 28.65
N GLU A 127 11.34 -13.52 27.53
CA GLU A 127 10.25 -12.52 27.53
C GLU A 127 9.05 -12.94 28.40
N PHE A 128 8.74 -14.25 28.44
CA PHE A 128 7.66 -14.76 29.29
C PHE A 128 8.04 -14.72 30.78
N ASP A 129 9.28 -15.06 31.13
CA ASP A 129 9.77 -14.96 32.51
C ASP A 129 9.79 -13.50 32.99
N ALA A 130 10.15 -12.55 32.11
CA ALA A 130 10.10 -11.12 32.40
C ALA A 130 8.66 -10.62 32.67
N LEU A 131 7.68 -11.09 31.90
CA LEU A 131 6.26 -10.77 32.12
C LEU A 131 5.71 -11.42 33.39
N LEU A 132 6.06 -12.68 33.67
CA LEU A 132 5.68 -13.35 34.90
C LEU A 132 6.25 -12.63 36.12
N ARG A 133 7.53 -12.23 36.10
CA ARG A 133 8.11 -11.44 37.21
C ARG A 133 7.41 -10.10 37.39
N ARG A 134 7.10 -9.39 36.30
CA ARG A 134 6.35 -8.12 36.37
C ARG A 134 4.95 -8.28 36.99
N HIS A 135 4.31 -9.44 36.86
CA HIS A 135 2.93 -9.65 37.32
C HIS A 135 2.77 -10.55 38.55
N LEU A 136 3.79 -11.32 38.94
CA LEU A 136 3.70 -12.30 40.02
C LEU A 136 4.81 -12.17 41.08
N ASP A 137 5.83 -11.33 40.88
CA ASP A 137 6.90 -11.21 41.86
C ASP A 137 6.46 -10.45 43.12
N ALA A 138 7.09 -10.80 44.24
CA ALA A 138 6.43 -10.89 45.54
C ALA A 138 6.00 -9.56 46.19
N ASP A 139 6.59 -8.42 45.82
CA ASP A 139 6.33 -7.15 46.53
C ASP A 139 5.90 -5.96 45.65
N THR A 140 6.15 -5.99 44.34
CA THR A 140 5.83 -4.89 43.43
C THR A 140 4.91 -5.27 42.27
N SER A 141 4.46 -6.53 42.22
CA SER A 141 3.54 -6.97 41.17
C SER A 141 2.19 -6.26 41.24
N THR A 142 1.62 -5.99 40.07
CA THR A 142 0.28 -5.40 39.94
C THR A 142 -0.79 -6.25 40.63
N ILE A 143 -0.63 -7.57 40.65
CA ILE A 143 -1.56 -8.48 41.35
C ILE A 143 -1.41 -8.31 42.87
N ALA A 144 -0.18 -8.33 43.41
CA ALA A 144 0.04 -8.10 44.84
C ALA A 144 -0.47 -6.73 45.29
N GLN A 145 -0.26 -5.67 44.49
CA GLN A 145 -0.78 -4.33 44.80
C GLN A 145 -2.32 -4.26 44.77
N THR A 146 -2.96 -4.95 43.81
CA THR A 146 -4.42 -4.94 43.69
C THR A 146 -5.08 -5.78 44.79
N LEU A 147 -4.50 -6.93 45.14
CA LEU A 147 -4.92 -7.76 46.28
C LEU A 147 -4.69 -7.06 47.62
N ALA A 148 -3.55 -6.39 47.81
CA ALA A 148 -3.30 -5.60 49.01
C ALA A 148 -4.34 -4.47 49.18
N ARG A 149 -4.77 -3.84 48.07
CA ARG A 149 -5.81 -2.81 48.09
C ARG A 149 -7.19 -3.35 48.44
N HIS A 150 -7.56 -4.54 47.97
CA HIS A 150 -8.92 -5.08 48.12
C HIS A 150 -9.08 -6.06 49.28
N VAL A 151 -8.01 -6.72 49.73
CA VAL A 151 -8.03 -7.79 50.75
C VAL A 151 -6.96 -7.61 51.83
N GLY A 152 -5.97 -6.72 51.63
CA GLY A 152 -4.93 -6.45 52.62
C GLY A 152 -5.44 -5.71 53.86
N ALA A 153 -4.55 -5.48 54.83
CA ALA A 153 -4.87 -4.85 56.12
C ALA A 153 -5.51 -3.45 56.02
N GLN A 154 -5.35 -2.77 54.88
CA GLN A 154 -5.95 -1.46 54.60
C GLN A 154 -7.33 -1.54 53.91
N SER A 155 -7.78 -2.73 53.50
CA SER A 155 -9.03 -2.93 52.76
C SER A 155 -10.27 -2.69 53.63
N ALA A 156 -11.35 -2.22 53.00
CA ALA A 156 -12.62 -1.97 53.67
C ALA A 156 -13.25 -3.26 54.22
N ILE A 157 -13.07 -4.39 53.53
CA ILE A 157 -13.57 -5.71 53.96
C ILE A 157 -12.86 -6.16 55.24
N PHE A 158 -11.52 -6.03 55.30
CA PHE A 158 -10.77 -6.40 56.50
C PHE A 158 -11.12 -5.50 57.68
N LYS A 159 -11.34 -4.19 57.46
CA LYS A 159 -11.82 -3.27 58.51
C LYS A 159 -13.22 -3.64 59.04
N LEU A 160 -14.12 -4.09 58.18
CA LEU A 160 -15.47 -4.52 58.57
C LEU A 160 -15.49 -5.86 59.32
N LEU A 161 -14.51 -6.73 59.07
CA LEU A 161 -14.38 -8.06 59.69
C LEU A 161 -13.41 -8.10 60.89
N SER A 162 -12.63 -7.04 61.11
CA SER A 162 -11.63 -7.00 62.20
C SER A 162 -12.32 -6.94 63.57
N PRO A 163 -11.98 -7.84 64.50
CA PRO A 163 -12.61 -7.92 65.83
C PRO A 163 -12.29 -6.75 66.76
N ASP A 164 -11.22 -5.99 66.50
CA ASP A 164 -10.79 -4.85 67.35
C ASP A 164 -11.44 -3.51 66.98
N GLN A 165 -12.17 -3.44 65.86
CA GLN A 165 -12.81 -2.21 65.38
C GLN A 165 -14.20 -2.05 66.00
N LYS A 166 -14.42 -0.93 66.71
CA LYS A 166 -15.69 -0.62 67.42
C LYS A 166 -16.93 -0.56 66.51
N GLU A 167 -16.75 -0.38 65.20
CA GLU A 167 -17.81 -0.30 64.19
C GLU A 167 -17.88 -1.54 63.27
N GLY A 168 -17.17 -2.62 63.60
CA GLY A 168 -17.14 -3.85 62.80
C GLY A 168 -18.43 -4.69 62.87
N LEU A 169 -18.69 -5.51 61.85
CA LEU A 169 -19.88 -6.37 61.76
C LEU A 169 -20.00 -7.31 62.96
N LEU A 170 -18.87 -7.83 63.47
CA LEU A 170 -18.83 -8.69 64.64
C LEU A 170 -19.21 -7.97 65.94
N ALA A 171 -18.87 -6.68 66.08
CA ALA A 171 -19.28 -5.87 67.22
C ALA A 171 -20.79 -5.56 67.17
N ALA A 172 -21.32 -5.26 65.98
CA ALA A 172 -22.76 -5.05 65.78
C ALA A 172 -23.58 -6.33 66.01
N LEU A 173 -23.09 -7.48 65.53
CA LEU A 173 -23.69 -8.79 65.79
C LEU A 173 -23.59 -9.17 67.26
N SER A 174 -22.46 -8.94 67.92
CA SER A 174 -22.31 -9.24 69.34
C SER A 174 -23.22 -8.36 70.20
N GLY A 175 -23.36 -7.06 69.87
CA GLY A 175 -24.27 -6.17 70.58
C GLY A 175 -25.75 -6.53 70.39
N THR A 176 -26.15 -6.93 69.18
CA THR A 176 -27.52 -7.44 68.94
C THR A 176 -27.76 -8.79 69.61
N LEU A 177 -26.76 -9.68 69.63
CA LEU A 177 -26.84 -10.96 70.33
C LEU A 177 -26.91 -10.76 71.85
N GLU A 178 -26.10 -9.89 72.45
CA GLU A 178 -26.16 -9.55 73.87
C GLU A 178 -27.49 -8.92 74.25
N GLY A 179 -28.03 -8.03 73.41
CA GLY A 179 -29.37 -7.45 73.60
C GLY A 179 -30.47 -8.51 73.58
N ALA A 180 -30.43 -9.42 72.60
CA ALA A 180 -31.37 -10.53 72.52
C ALA A 180 -31.22 -11.51 73.70
N LEU A 181 -29.98 -11.81 74.10
CA LEU A 181 -29.69 -12.72 75.22
C LEU A 181 -30.16 -12.13 76.55
N LYS A 182 -29.93 -10.84 76.81
CA LYS A 182 -30.47 -10.16 78.01
C LYS A 182 -31.99 -10.19 78.05
N ALA A 183 -32.65 -9.87 76.94
CA ALA A 183 -34.12 -9.89 76.85
C ALA A 183 -34.69 -11.31 77.04
N GLN A 184 -33.95 -12.35 76.61
CA GLN A 184 -34.33 -13.75 76.85
C GLN A 184 -34.06 -14.17 78.30
N HIS A 185 -32.95 -13.74 78.89
CA HIS A 185 -32.57 -14.05 80.27
C HIS A 185 -33.54 -13.43 81.28
N GLU A 186 -34.03 -12.21 81.02
CA GLU A 186 -35.09 -11.57 81.83
C GLU A 186 -36.42 -12.33 81.72
N ARG A 187 -36.81 -12.77 80.52
CA ARG A 187 -37.99 -13.62 80.33
C ARG A 187 -37.84 -14.97 81.06
N LEU A 188 -36.66 -15.60 80.97
CA LEU A 188 -36.38 -16.85 81.65
C LEU A 188 -36.44 -16.66 83.17
N ARG A 189 -35.86 -15.57 83.71
CA ARG A 189 -35.94 -15.25 85.14
C ARG A 189 -37.39 -15.08 85.62
N ASN A 190 -38.24 -14.43 84.84
CA ASN A 190 -39.65 -14.25 85.20
C ASN A 190 -40.43 -15.58 85.15
N GLU A 191 -40.15 -16.45 84.18
CA GLU A 191 -40.80 -17.76 84.06
C GLU A 191 -40.26 -18.82 85.04
N PHE A 192 -39.01 -18.68 85.49
CA PHE A 192 -38.31 -19.61 86.38
C PHE A 192 -38.05 -19.06 87.79
N SER A 193 -38.82 -18.06 88.23
CA SER A 193 -38.78 -17.58 89.62
C SER A 193 -39.88 -18.23 90.47
N LEU A 194 -39.56 -18.63 91.70
CA LEU A 194 -40.55 -19.07 92.69
C LEU A 194 -41.24 -17.89 93.40
N ASP A 195 -40.69 -16.68 93.26
CA ASP A 195 -41.19 -15.47 93.91
C ASP A 195 -42.42 -14.88 93.20
N HIS A 196 -42.79 -15.42 92.03
CA HIS A 196 -43.94 -15.01 91.25
C HIS A 196 -44.97 -16.14 91.16
N GLU A 197 -46.17 -15.89 91.68
CA GLU A 197 -47.27 -16.88 91.70
C GLU A 197 -47.71 -17.33 90.30
N SER A 198 -47.47 -16.53 89.27
CA SER A 198 -47.83 -16.84 87.88
C SER A 198 -46.71 -17.51 87.06
N SER A 199 -45.53 -17.76 87.63
CA SER A 199 -44.39 -18.33 86.87
C SER A 199 -44.63 -19.80 86.45
N ALA A 200 -43.99 -20.23 85.36
CA ALA A 200 -44.03 -21.60 84.91
C ALA A 200 -43.46 -22.58 85.96
N LEU A 201 -42.42 -22.18 86.71
CA LEU A 201 -41.80 -23.03 87.74
C LEU A 201 -42.71 -23.21 88.97
N SER A 202 -43.43 -22.17 89.40
CA SER A 202 -44.37 -22.28 90.52
C SER A 202 -45.54 -23.21 90.17
N ARG A 203 -46.06 -23.11 88.92
CA ARG A 203 -47.06 -24.06 88.38
C ARG A 203 -46.54 -25.49 88.25
N LEU A 204 -45.26 -25.66 87.87
CA LEU A 204 -44.63 -26.97 87.76
C LEU A 204 -44.43 -27.63 89.12
N VAL A 205 -43.95 -26.90 90.14
CA VAL A 205 -43.79 -27.43 91.50
C VAL A 205 -45.13 -27.83 92.10
N GLN A 206 -46.18 -27.05 91.85
CA GLN A 206 -47.55 -27.42 92.26
C GLN A 206 -47.99 -28.73 91.59
N ARG A 207 -47.79 -28.88 90.28
CA ARG A 207 -48.09 -30.14 89.55
C ARG A 207 -47.22 -31.32 89.97
N ILE A 208 -45.94 -31.11 90.28
CA ILE A 208 -45.03 -32.17 90.75
C ILE A 208 -45.42 -32.64 92.15
N THR A 209 -45.87 -31.74 93.02
CA THR A 209 -46.38 -32.08 94.35
C THR A 209 -47.63 -32.96 94.23
N ASP A 210 -48.54 -32.62 93.32
CA ASP A 210 -49.73 -33.42 93.01
C ASP A 210 -49.38 -34.79 92.37
N ALA A 211 -48.36 -34.83 91.50
CA ALA A 211 -47.94 -36.06 90.81
C ALA A 211 -47.15 -37.02 91.73
N ASN A 212 -46.33 -36.51 92.66
CA ASN A 212 -45.60 -37.34 93.63
C ASN A 212 -46.54 -38.01 94.64
N GLY A 213 -47.70 -37.39 94.93
CA GLY A 213 -48.77 -38.05 95.68
C GLY A 213 -49.27 -39.32 94.98
N ARG A 214 -49.37 -39.31 93.64
CA ARG A 214 -49.78 -40.46 92.83
C ARG A 214 -48.66 -41.50 92.64
N LEU A 215 -47.40 -41.08 92.51
CA LEU A 215 -46.25 -41.98 92.27
C LEU A 215 -45.91 -42.87 93.49
N ARG A 216 -46.23 -42.41 94.70
CA ARG A 216 -45.98 -43.15 95.94
C ARG A 216 -46.90 -44.36 96.11
N ASP A 217 -48.06 -44.37 95.45
CA ASP A 217 -49.00 -45.50 95.44
C ASP A 217 -48.56 -46.60 94.44
N ASP A 218 -47.97 -46.22 93.30
CA ASP A 218 -47.55 -47.17 92.25
C ASP A 218 -46.21 -47.88 92.54
N LEU A 219 -45.31 -47.26 93.31
CA LEU A 219 -43.99 -47.84 93.62
C LEU A 219 -44.06 -49.07 94.55
N LYS A 220 -45.16 -49.28 95.27
CA LYS A 220 -45.39 -50.48 96.09
C LYS A 220 -45.57 -51.75 95.24
N THR A 221 -45.90 -51.61 93.96
CA THR A 221 -46.31 -52.72 93.09
C THR A 221 -45.15 -53.30 92.27
N ASN A 222 -44.13 -52.51 91.92
CA ASN A 222 -43.06 -52.92 91.00
C ASN A 222 -41.84 -53.63 91.63
N VAL A 223 -41.74 -53.70 92.96
CA VAL A 223 -40.60 -54.36 93.62
C VAL A 223 -40.67 -55.90 93.51
N ASN A 224 -41.84 -56.48 93.28
CA ASN A 224 -42.01 -57.94 93.17
C ASN A 224 -41.66 -58.53 91.79
N ALA A 225 -41.49 -57.71 90.75
CA ALA A 225 -41.26 -58.20 89.38
C ALA A 225 -39.76 -58.41 89.03
N LEU A 226 -38.85 -57.83 89.80
CA LEU A 226 -37.41 -57.77 89.48
C LEU A 226 -36.63 -59.06 89.78
N CYS A 227 -37.18 -60.01 90.55
CA CYS A 227 -36.49 -61.27 90.87
C CYS A 227 -36.63 -62.37 89.79
N ALA A 228 -37.40 -62.15 88.71
CA ALA A 228 -37.67 -63.18 87.69
C ALA A 228 -36.71 -63.16 86.47
N GLU A 229 -35.96 -62.08 86.24
CA GLU A 229 -35.15 -61.92 85.02
C GLU A 229 -33.75 -62.55 85.06
N PHE A 230 -33.29 -63.06 86.21
CA PHE A 230 -31.94 -63.62 86.37
C PHE A 230 -31.95 -65.09 86.80
N SER A 231 -32.69 -65.94 86.09
CA SER A 231 -32.64 -67.40 86.23
C SER A 231 -32.21 -68.08 84.93
N LEU A 232 -31.39 -69.13 85.05
CA LEU A 232 -30.77 -69.86 83.94
C LEU A 232 -31.68 -70.89 83.26
N ASP A 233 -32.96 -70.96 83.66
CA ASP A 233 -33.95 -71.87 83.08
C ASP A 233 -34.95 -71.17 82.13
N ASN A 234 -34.68 -69.92 81.73
CA ASN A 234 -35.53 -69.16 80.80
C ASN A 234 -34.97 -69.18 79.36
N GLU A 235 -35.73 -69.76 78.42
CA GLU A 235 -35.35 -69.86 77.00
C GLU A 235 -35.15 -68.51 76.29
N GLN A 236 -35.53 -67.38 76.89
CA GLN A 236 -35.30 -66.02 76.36
C GLN A 236 -34.19 -65.24 77.09
N GLY A 237 -33.43 -65.91 77.96
CA GLY A 237 -32.36 -65.32 78.77
C GLY A 237 -31.22 -64.71 77.95
N ALA A 238 -30.62 -63.63 78.47
CA ALA A 238 -29.56 -62.87 77.80
C ALA A 238 -28.30 -63.70 77.48
N LEU A 239 -28.04 -64.78 78.24
CA LEU A 239 -26.88 -65.65 78.05
C LEU A 239 -27.00 -66.63 76.86
N LYS A 240 -28.21 -67.04 76.46
CA LYS A 240 -28.40 -67.94 75.30
C LYS A 240 -28.33 -67.19 73.97
N ARG A 241 -28.79 -65.92 73.95
CA ARG A 241 -28.71 -65.02 72.79
C ARG A 241 -27.28 -64.75 72.32
N LEU A 242 -26.30 -64.77 73.23
CA LEU A 242 -24.90 -64.51 72.90
C LEU A 242 -24.25 -65.68 72.13
N VAL A 243 -24.65 -66.92 72.43
CA VAL A 243 -24.09 -68.13 71.80
C VAL A 243 -24.62 -68.29 70.36
N ASP A 244 -25.92 -68.02 70.13
CA ASP A 244 -26.52 -68.08 68.79
C ASP A 244 -25.94 -67.03 67.83
N GLN A 245 -25.45 -65.90 68.36
CA GLN A 245 -24.88 -64.82 67.57
C GLN A 245 -23.52 -65.17 66.96
N VAL A 246 -22.73 -66.02 67.64
CA VAL A 246 -21.39 -66.43 67.21
C VAL A 246 -21.45 -67.49 66.10
N GLU A 247 -22.37 -68.45 66.17
CA GLU A 247 -22.55 -69.44 65.08
C GLU A 247 -23.15 -68.80 63.79
N GLY A 248 -23.99 -67.78 63.92
CA GLY A 248 -24.58 -67.07 62.78
C GLY A 248 -23.59 -66.20 62.00
N ALA A 249 -22.50 -65.74 62.62
CA ALA A 249 -21.47 -64.95 61.95
C ALA A 249 -20.59 -65.81 61.01
N GLN A 250 -20.24 -67.02 61.42
CA GLN A 250 -19.33 -67.89 60.66
C GLN A 250 -19.98 -68.44 59.37
N ARG A 251 -21.30 -68.67 59.36
CA ARG A 251 -22.02 -69.12 58.14
C ARG A 251 -22.23 -68.03 57.10
N ARG A 252 -22.27 -66.75 57.50
CA ARG A 252 -22.45 -65.61 56.59
C ARG A 252 -21.19 -65.33 55.76
N ILE A 253 -20.01 -65.45 56.36
CA ILE A 253 -18.74 -65.18 55.67
C ILE A 253 -18.52 -66.18 54.51
N THR A 254 -18.77 -67.47 54.72
CA THR A 254 -18.58 -68.48 53.65
C THR A 254 -19.59 -68.32 52.50
N ARG A 255 -20.82 -67.86 52.79
CA ARG A 255 -21.87 -67.66 51.77
C ARG A 255 -21.60 -66.45 50.86
N GLU A 256 -20.91 -65.42 51.36
CA GLU A 256 -20.57 -64.20 50.60
C GLU A 256 -19.38 -64.37 49.63
N PHE A 257 -18.56 -65.41 49.82
CA PHE A 257 -17.35 -65.67 49.00
C PHE A 257 -17.47 -66.87 48.05
N ASP A 258 -18.67 -67.46 47.88
CA ASP A 258 -18.89 -68.61 46.99
C ASP A 258 -19.31 -68.15 45.57
N LEU A 259 -18.53 -68.51 44.55
CA LEU A 259 -18.78 -68.19 43.14
C LEU A 259 -19.94 -68.97 42.51
N ASN A 260 -20.40 -70.06 43.15
CA ASN A 260 -21.52 -70.87 42.67
C ASN A 260 -22.87 -70.47 43.29
N ASN A 261 -22.85 -69.54 44.25
CA ASN A 261 -24.06 -69.02 44.88
C ASN A 261 -24.53 -67.74 44.15
N PRO A 262 -25.77 -67.71 43.60
CA PRO A 262 -26.29 -66.54 42.87
C PRO A 262 -26.45 -65.29 43.74
N GLU A 263 -26.48 -65.42 45.07
CA GLU A 263 -26.59 -64.26 45.97
C GLU A 263 -25.26 -63.72 46.50
N SER A 264 -24.12 -64.34 46.16
CA SER A 264 -22.83 -63.91 46.73
C SER A 264 -22.34 -62.59 46.13
N ALA A 265 -21.63 -61.80 46.95
CA ALA A 265 -20.99 -60.57 46.52
C ALA A 265 -20.01 -60.79 45.34
N LEU A 266 -19.27 -61.91 45.33
CA LEU A 266 -18.33 -62.22 44.25
C LEU A 266 -19.03 -62.55 42.93
N LYS A 267 -20.14 -63.29 42.95
CA LYS A 267 -20.91 -63.59 41.74
C LYS A 267 -21.50 -62.32 41.13
N ARG A 268 -22.11 -61.46 41.95
CA ARG A 268 -22.63 -60.14 41.54
C ARG A 268 -21.55 -59.23 40.95
N LEU A 269 -20.34 -59.26 41.52
CA LEU A 269 -19.22 -58.47 41.01
C LEU A 269 -18.70 -59.01 39.67
N SER A 270 -18.70 -60.34 39.49
CA SER A 270 -18.36 -60.96 38.19
C SER A 270 -19.40 -60.68 37.10
N GLU A 271 -20.68 -60.66 37.46
CA GLU A 271 -21.78 -60.32 36.55
C GLU A 271 -21.71 -58.84 36.15
N LEU A 272 -21.49 -57.94 37.11
CA LEU A 272 -21.27 -56.51 36.82
C LEU A 272 -20.06 -56.26 35.91
N LEU A 273 -18.97 -57.01 36.07
CA LEU A 273 -17.80 -56.89 35.18
C LEU A 273 -18.09 -57.40 33.76
N THR A 274 -18.89 -58.46 33.64
CA THR A 274 -19.30 -58.99 32.34
C THR A 274 -20.29 -58.05 31.64
N ASP A 275 -21.23 -57.49 32.38
CA ASP A 275 -22.19 -56.49 31.90
C ASP A 275 -21.49 -55.19 31.48
N THR A 276 -20.53 -54.71 32.27
CA THR A 276 -19.74 -53.53 31.90
C THR A 276 -18.90 -53.77 30.65
N GLN A 277 -18.31 -54.96 30.48
CA GLN A 277 -17.59 -55.31 29.26
C GLN A 277 -18.51 -55.36 28.02
N ALA A 278 -19.73 -55.89 28.16
CA ALA A 278 -20.72 -55.90 27.09
C ALA A 278 -21.19 -54.48 26.70
N VAL A 279 -21.42 -53.61 27.69
CA VAL A 279 -21.82 -52.21 27.47
C VAL A 279 -20.70 -51.40 26.82
N ILE A 280 -19.44 -51.59 27.22
CA ILE A 280 -18.29 -50.91 26.63
C ILE A 280 -18.12 -51.33 25.16
N LYS A 281 -18.23 -52.63 24.87
CA LYS A 281 -18.13 -53.14 23.49
C LYS A 281 -19.28 -52.64 22.60
N GLY A 282 -20.50 -52.54 23.14
CA GLY A 282 -21.66 -51.98 22.42
C GLY A 282 -21.60 -50.47 22.22
N LYS A 283 -20.95 -49.72 23.12
CA LYS A 283 -20.85 -48.24 23.00
C LYS A 283 -19.67 -47.75 22.16
N LEU A 284 -18.65 -48.59 21.94
CA LEU A 284 -17.43 -48.24 21.20
C LEU A 284 -17.33 -48.87 19.80
N THR A 285 -18.30 -49.68 19.39
CA THR A 285 -18.31 -50.25 18.04
C THR A 285 -18.83 -49.25 16.99
N LEU A 286 -18.26 -49.33 15.79
CA LEU A 286 -18.67 -48.59 14.60
C LEU A 286 -19.64 -49.39 13.71
N ASP A 287 -19.81 -50.69 13.99
CA ASP A 287 -20.60 -51.62 13.16
C ASP A 287 -22.10 -51.58 13.47
N ASP A 288 -22.50 -50.89 14.56
CA ASP A 288 -23.90 -50.72 14.95
C ASP A 288 -24.33 -49.26 14.75
N GLU A 289 -25.32 -49.05 13.88
CA GLU A 289 -25.90 -47.72 13.60
C GLU A 289 -26.53 -47.06 14.84
N GLY A 290 -26.88 -47.85 15.85
CA GLY A 290 -27.38 -47.39 17.15
C GLY A 290 -26.29 -46.91 18.11
N ALA A 291 -25.00 -47.10 17.81
CA ALA A 291 -23.92 -46.74 18.70
C ALA A 291 -23.63 -45.22 18.69
N PRO A 292 -23.29 -44.60 19.84
CA PRO A 292 -22.97 -43.17 19.91
C PRO A 292 -21.82 -42.74 18.99
N LEU A 293 -20.83 -43.63 18.79
CA LEU A 293 -19.63 -43.35 18.00
C LEU A 293 -19.91 -43.40 16.49
N ALA A 294 -20.74 -44.35 16.04
CA ALA A 294 -21.24 -44.40 14.67
C ALA A 294 -22.11 -43.17 14.34
N ARG A 295 -22.95 -42.72 15.28
CA ARG A 295 -23.72 -41.47 15.12
C ARG A 295 -22.83 -40.23 15.03
N MET A 296 -21.79 -40.14 15.88
CA MET A 296 -20.82 -39.05 15.82
C MET A 296 -20.07 -39.02 14.49
N GLN A 297 -19.63 -40.18 14.00
CA GLN A 297 -18.98 -40.30 12.69
C GLN A 297 -19.91 -39.87 11.56
N LYS A 298 -21.17 -40.32 11.57
CA LYS A 298 -22.19 -39.91 10.58
C LYS A 298 -22.42 -38.41 10.60
N HIS A 299 -22.56 -37.82 11.78
CA HIS A 299 -22.74 -36.38 11.94
C HIS A 299 -21.53 -35.58 11.42
N LEU A 300 -20.30 -36.03 11.71
CA LEU A 300 -19.09 -35.40 11.18
C LEU A 300 -19.01 -35.49 9.66
N LEU A 301 -19.38 -36.62 9.07
CA LEU A 301 -19.45 -36.78 7.61
C LEU A 301 -20.51 -35.87 6.98
N ASP A 302 -21.67 -35.72 7.63
CA ASP A 302 -22.73 -34.84 7.15
C ASP A 302 -22.32 -33.35 7.24
N VAL A 303 -21.61 -32.94 8.30
CA VAL A 303 -21.03 -31.59 8.42
C VAL A 303 -20.00 -31.34 7.32
N LEU A 304 -19.09 -32.31 7.07
CA LEU A 304 -18.10 -32.20 6.00
C LEU A 304 -18.74 -32.09 4.61
N ARG A 305 -19.81 -32.85 4.34
CA ARG A 305 -20.59 -32.68 3.11
C ARG A 305 -21.22 -31.30 3.03
N GLY A 306 -21.81 -30.79 4.11
CA GLY A 306 -22.39 -29.45 4.16
C GLY A 306 -21.38 -28.34 3.82
N ILE A 307 -20.15 -28.46 4.34
CA ILE A 307 -19.05 -27.53 4.01
C ILE A 307 -18.67 -27.64 2.52
N ASN A 308 -18.56 -28.86 1.98
CA ASN A 308 -18.24 -29.05 0.57
C ASN A 308 -19.33 -28.47 -0.36
N ASP A 309 -20.60 -28.69 -0.04
CA ASP A 309 -21.73 -28.16 -0.82
C ASP A 309 -21.84 -26.63 -0.72
N ALA A 310 -21.46 -26.04 0.41
CA ALA A 310 -21.36 -24.59 0.56
C ALA A 310 -20.20 -24.03 -0.28
N ASN A 311 -19.05 -24.69 -0.30
CA ASN A 311 -17.91 -24.30 -1.13
C ASN A 311 -18.23 -24.37 -2.64
N VAL A 312 -18.90 -25.42 -3.10
CA VAL A 312 -19.31 -25.53 -4.51
C VAL A 312 -20.27 -24.40 -4.90
N ARG A 313 -21.24 -24.07 -4.03
CA ARG A 313 -22.15 -22.94 -4.24
C ARG A 313 -21.42 -21.61 -4.27
N PHE A 314 -20.54 -21.35 -3.31
CA PHE A 314 -19.71 -20.14 -3.28
C PHE A 314 -18.87 -19.99 -4.55
N GLN A 315 -18.23 -21.06 -5.03
CA GLN A 315 -17.48 -21.02 -6.28
C GLN A 315 -18.36 -20.74 -7.50
N ALA A 316 -19.60 -21.22 -7.52
CA ALA A 316 -20.56 -20.92 -8.58
C ALA A 316 -20.98 -19.44 -8.55
N GLU A 317 -21.34 -18.92 -7.37
CA GLU A 317 -21.71 -17.51 -7.17
C GLU A 317 -20.57 -16.55 -7.52
N VAL A 318 -19.34 -16.87 -7.11
CA VAL A 318 -18.14 -16.08 -7.46
C VAL A 318 -17.92 -16.08 -8.97
N ARG A 319 -18.07 -17.22 -9.65
CA ARG A 319 -17.93 -17.31 -11.11
C ARG A 319 -18.98 -16.44 -11.80
N GLU A 320 -20.23 -16.50 -11.37
CA GLU A 320 -21.33 -15.70 -11.94
C GLU A 320 -21.12 -14.21 -11.71
N ALA A 321 -20.71 -13.81 -10.49
CA ALA A 321 -20.39 -12.42 -10.18
C ALA A 321 -19.21 -11.90 -11.02
N LEU A 322 -18.16 -12.69 -11.22
CA LEU A 322 -17.02 -12.33 -12.07
C LEU A 322 -17.43 -12.20 -13.55
N SER A 323 -18.27 -13.10 -14.07
CA SER A 323 -18.79 -13.00 -15.44
C SER A 323 -19.68 -11.78 -15.62
N ALA A 324 -20.53 -11.45 -14.65
CA ALA A 324 -21.35 -10.24 -14.66
C ALA A 324 -20.49 -8.97 -14.59
N MET A 325 -19.42 -8.97 -13.79
CA MET A 325 -18.45 -7.86 -13.75
C MET A 325 -17.69 -7.72 -15.07
N GLN A 326 -17.27 -8.81 -15.70
CA GLN A 326 -16.61 -8.78 -17.02
C GLN A 326 -17.55 -8.25 -18.11
N ALA A 327 -18.80 -8.72 -18.16
CA ALA A 327 -19.80 -8.22 -19.11
C ALA A 327 -20.07 -6.72 -18.90
N ARG A 328 -20.15 -6.27 -17.64
CA ARG A 328 -20.30 -4.84 -17.31
C ARG A 328 -19.05 -4.03 -17.67
N ARG A 329 -17.85 -4.61 -17.54
CA ARG A 329 -16.58 -3.99 -17.95
C ARG A 329 -16.52 -3.81 -19.47
N GLU A 330 -16.90 -4.83 -20.24
CA GLU A 330 -16.97 -4.76 -21.71
C GLU A 330 -18.02 -3.78 -22.24
N GLU A 331 -19.10 -3.55 -21.47
CA GLU A 331 -20.12 -2.54 -21.77
C GLU A 331 -19.62 -1.12 -21.47
N ILE A 332 -18.85 -0.94 -20.38
CA ILE A 332 -18.20 0.32 -20.01
C ILE A 332 -17.09 0.68 -21.01
N ASP A 333 -16.33 -0.30 -21.51
CA ASP A 333 -15.28 -0.13 -22.51
C ASP A 333 -15.80 0.37 -23.88
N ARG A 334 -17.11 0.23 -24.14
CA ARG A 334 -17.75 0.78 -25.35
C ARG A 334 -18.26 2.21 -25.17
N SER A 335 -18.17 2.78 -23.96
CA SER A 335 -18.72 4.11 -23.66
C SER A 335 -17.64 5.20 -23.77
N THR A 336 -17.94 6.24 -24.54
CA THR A 336 -17.17 7.50 -24.65
C THR A 336 -17.03 8.28 -23.34
N ARG A 337 -17.62 7.79 -22.24
CA ARG A 337 -17.54 8.36 -20.90
C ARG A 337 -16.18 8.08 -20.22
N HIS A 338 -15.39 7.11 -20.69
CA HIS A 338 -14.14 6.73 -20.04
C HIS A 338 -13.01 7.75 -20.18
N GLY A 339 -12.89 8.43 -21.33
CA GLY A 339 -11.86 9.45 -21.56
C GLY A 339 -11.90 10.59 -20.56
N GLY A 340 -13.10 11.13 -20.28
CA GLY A 340 -13.26 12.18 -19.28
C GLY A 340 -12.96 11.74 -17.83
N ILE A 341 -13.25 10.48 -17.49
CA ILE A 341 -12.92 9.93 -16.16
C ILE A 341 -11.40 9.79 -16.00
N PHE A 342 -10.70 9.35 -17.05
CA PHE A 342 -9.25 9.25 -17.05
C PHE A 342 -8.58 10.62 -16.93
N GLU A 343 -9.04 11.60 -17.72
CA GLU A 343 -8.59 13.00 -17.64
C GLU A 343 -8.77 13.59 -16.23
N GLU A 344 -9.92 13.34 -15.60
CA GLU A 344 -10.21 13.79 -14.23
C GLU A 344 -9.31 13.11 -13.20
N ALA A 345 -9.11 11.78 -13.30
CA ALA A 345 -8.23 11.03 -12.40
C ALA A 345 -6.76 11.47 -12.50
N VAL A 346 -6.28 11.77 -13.71
CA VAL A 346 -4.97 12.41 -13.92
C VAL A 346 -4.91 13.77 -13.22
N GLY A 347 -5.95 14.59 -13.39
CA GLY A 347 -6.07 15.90 -12.76
C GLY A 347 -5.96 15.84 -11.24
N ASP A 348 -6.63 14.87 -10.60
CA ASP A 348 -6.59 14.67 -9.15
C ASP A 348 -5.18 14.36 -8.62
N LEU A 349 -4.40 13.55 -9.34
CA LEU A 349 -3.03 13.25 -8.95
C LEU A 349 -2.13 14.48 -9.15
N LEU A 350 -2.27 15.17 -10.29
CA LEU A 350 -1.51 16.38 -10.58
C LEU A 350 -1.78 17.50 -9.57
N MET A 351 -3.03 17.68 -9.15
CA MET A 351 -3.42 18.64 -8.11
C MET A 351 -2.70 18.36 -6.80
N LYS A 352 -2.66 17.09 -6.36
CA LYS A 352 -1.94 16.68 -5.14
C LYS A 352 -0.44 16.97 -5.25
N LEU A 353 0.17 16.69 -6.40
CA LEU A 353 1.60 16.94 -6.63
C LEU A 353 1.93 18.42 -6.68
N ALA A 354 1.09 19.24 -7.31
CA ALA A 354 1.25 20.70 -7.34
C ALA A 354 1.18 21.29 -5.94
N GLN A 355 0.17 20.90 -5.15
CA GLN A 355 0.00 21.37 -3.76
C GLN A 355 1.18 20.99 -2.86
N GLN A 356 1.67 19.75 -2.96
CA GLN A 356 2.82 19.28 -2.18
C GLN A 356 4.09 20.12 -2.42
N ALA A 357 4.22 20.66 -3.63
CA ALA A 357 5.41 21.34 -4.07
C ALA A 357 5.20 22.85 -4.29
N GLY A 358 4.13 23.42 -3.72
CA GLY A 358 3.85 24.85 -3.65
C GLY A 358 3.41 25.50 -4.96
N ASP A 359 3.01 24.73 -5.97
CA ASP A 359 2.60 25.22 -7.28
C ASP A 359 1.08 25.41 -7.38
N ARG A 360 0.64 26.23 -8.34
CA ARG A 360 -0.78 26.39 -8.68
C ARG A 360 -1.19 25.39 -9.74
N PHE A 361 -2.28 24.66 -9.49
CA PHE A 361 -2.90 23.74 -10.45
C PHE A 361 -4.21 24.33 -10.99
N ASP A 362 -4.40 24.26 -12.30
CA ASP A 362 -5.59 24.74 -13.01
C ASP A 362 -6.07 23.67 -14.01
N ALA A 363 -7.31 23.16 -13.85
CA ALA A 363 -7.95 22.26 -14.82
C ALA A 363 -8.59 23.08 -15.95
N VAL A 364 -7.92 23.14 -17.10
CA VAL A 364 -8.20 24.11 -18.18
C VAL A 364 -8.83 23.50 -19.43
N GLY A 365 -9.00 22.17 -19.51
CA GLY A 365 -9.50 21.46 -20.70
C GLY A 365 -10.86 21.95 -21.24
N ASN A 366 -11.70 22.57 -20.41
CA ASN A 366 -12.97 23.14 -20.85
C ASN A 366 -12.89 24.60 -21.34
N THR A 367 -11.76 25.26 -21.11
CA THR A 367 -11.54 26.68 -21.38
C THR A 367 -10.68 26.91 -22.62
N THR A 368 -10.93 28.00 -23.33
CA THR A 368 -10.08 28.42 -24.46
C THR A 368 -8.80 29.07 -23.96
N GLY A 369 -7.66 28.75 -24.57
CA GLY A 369 -6.36 29.33 -24.25
C GLY A 369 -6.02 30.56 -25.09
N ALA A 370 -4.72 30.78 -25.32
CA ALA A 370 -4.19 31.89 -26.11
C ALA A 370 -4.54 31.78 -27.61
N ILE A 371 -4.77 30.56 -28.11
CA ILE A 371 -5.22 30.33 -29.48
C ILE A 371 -6.75 30.40 -29.49
N ALA A 372 -7.30 31.26 -30.35
CA ALA A 372 -8.75 31.46 -30.46
C ALA A 372 -9.47 30.12 -30.73
N TYR A 373 -10.51 29.86 -29.95
CA TYR A 373 -11.35 28.64 -30.01
C TYR A 373 -10.59 27.31 -29.80
N CYS A 374 -9.37 27.35 -29.24
CA CYS A 374 -8.57 26.17 -28.95
C CYS A 374 -8.65 25.77 -27.46
N LYS A 375 -9.06 24.53 -27.19
CA LYS A 375 -9.18 23.96 -25.84
C LYS A 375 -8.08 22.96 -25.48
N VAL A 376 -7.14 22.71 -26.39
CA VAL A 376 -6.05 21.74 -26.21
C VAL A 376 -5.18 22.12 -25.01
N GLY A 377 -4.74 21.12 -24.23
CA GLY A 377 -4.14 21.28 -22.92
C GLY A 377 -5.21 21.13 -21.84
N ASP A 378 -5.31 19.93 -21.26
CA ASP A 378 -6.29 19.55 -20.23
C ASP A 378 -5.99 20.19 -18.88
N HIS A 379 -4.73 20.08 -18.42
CA HIS A 379 -4.31 20.58 -17.11
C HIS A 379 -3.08 21.47 -17.22
N LEU A 380 -2.98 22.44 -16.31
CA LEU A 380 -1.88 23.40 -16.26
C LEU A 380 -1.34 23.47 -14.83
N ILE A 381 -0.03 23.34 -14.68
CA ILE A 381 0.67 23.65 -13.43
C ILE A 381 1.50 24.90 -13.65
N THR A 382 1.29 25.91 -12.80
CA THR A 382 2.10 27.13 -12.75
C THR A 382 3.03 27.06 -11.54
N LEU A 383 4.33 27.19 -11.78
CA LEU A 383 5.37 27.14 -10.75
C LEU A 383 5.17 28.25 -9.72
N GLY A 384 5.19 27.87 -8.44
CA GLY A 384 5.00 28.77 -7.32
C GLY A 384 6.15 29.76 -7.09
N PRO A 385 5.98 30.73 -6.17
CA PRO A 385 6.98 31.75 -5.87
C PRO A 385 8.28 31.18 -5.29
N ASP A 386 8.22 30.02 -4.64
CA ASP A 386 9.38 29.34 -4.06
C ASP A 386 10.22 28.59 -5.11
N SER A 387 9.73 28.52 -6.34
CA SER A 387 10.47 27.91 -7.45
C SER A 387 11.54 28.86 -8.00
N ALA A 388 12.61 28.29 -8.56
CA ALA A 388 13.63 29.06 -9.27
C ALA A 388 13.14 29.66 -10.60
N ALA A 389 11.93 29.32 -11.02
CA ALA A 389 11.27 29.87 -12.20
C ALA A 389 9.78 30.18 -11.91
N PRO A 390 9.48 31.18 -11.05
CA PRO A 390 8.12 31.51 -10.66
C PRO A 390 7.25 31.94 -11.85
N GLY A 391 5.99 31.50 -11.88
CA GLY A 391 5.02 31.89 -12.91
C GLY A 391 5.16 31.14 -14.24
N GLU A 392 6.21 30.35 -14.40
CA GLU A 392 6.36 29.47 -15.57
C GLU A 392 5.40 28.28 -15.49
N ARG A 393 5.06 27.72 -16.66
CA ARG A 393 3.92 26.84 -16.86
C ARG A 393 4.32 25.50 -17.46
N ILE A 394 3.71 24.44 -16.95
CA ILE A 394 3.77 23.07 -17.49
C ILE A 394 2.36 22.67 -17.89
N VAL A 395 2.17 22.28 -19.14
CA VAL A 395 0.88 21.79 -19.64
C VAL A 395 0.86 20.26 -19.66
N PHE A 396 -0.30 19.68 -19.37
CA PHE A 396 -0.53 18.25 -19.41
C PHE A 396 -1.71 17.95 -20.32
N GLU A 397 -1.56 16.92 -21.15
CA GLU A 397 -2.60 16.38 -22.01
C GLU A 397 -2.76 14.89 -21.68
N ALA A 398 -3.98 14.42 -21.46
CA ALA A 398 -4.27 13.02 -21.15
C ALA A 398 -5.10 12.38 -22.27
N LYS A 399 -4.72 11.18 -22.69
CA LYS A 399 -5.42 10.48 -23.77
C LYS A 399 -5.61 8.99 -23.47
N GLU A 400 -6.85 8.56 -23.57
CA GLU A 400 -7.26 7.16 -23.59
C GLU A 400 -7.85 6.81 -24.98
N ASP A 401 -7.00 6.83 -26.01
CA ASP A 401 -7.37 6.50 -27.39
C ASP A 401 -6.27 5.65 -28.06
N GLN A 402 -6.63 4.44 -28.49
CA GLN A 402 -5.70 3.47 -29.09
C GLN A 402 -5.26 3.87 -30.51
N SER A 403 -5.96 4.82 -31.15
CA SER A 403 -5.62 5.29 -32.50
C SER A 403 -4.44 6.26 -32.52
N TYR A 404 -4.05 6.81 -31.38
CA TYR A 404 -2.99 7.80 -31.27
C TYR A 404 -1.60 7.20 -31.43
N ARG A 405 -0.82 7.77 -32.35
CA ARG A 405 0.61 7.47 -32.47
C ARG A 405 1.44 8.53 -31.75
N ASP A 406 2.72 8.21 -31.54
CA ASP A 406 3.69 9.15 -30.95
C ASP A 406 3.79 10.47 -31.73
N SER A 407 3.68 10.43 -33.05
CA SER A 407 3.67 11.62 -33.90
C SER A 407 2.50 12.54 -33.61
N ASP A 408 1.31 11.96 -33.39
CA ASP A 408 0.08 12.69 -33.18
C ASP A 408 0.08 13.35 -31.79
N ALA A 409 0.52 12.59 -30.78
CA ALA A 409 0.71 13.11 -29.43
C ALA A 409 1.74 14.23 -29.37
N LEU A 410 2.83 14.15 -30.14
CA LEU A 410 3.83 15.21 -30.23
C LEU A 410 3.25 16.49 -30.85
N VAL A 411 2.41 16.36 -31.88
CA VAL A 411 1.73 17.51 -32.50
C VAL A 411 0.73 18.14 -31.54
N GLU A 412 -0.06 17.32 -30.84
CA GLU A 412 -1.06 17.79 -29.89
C GLU A 412 -0.43 18.47 -28.67
N ILE A 413 0.62 17.89 -28.07
CA ILE A 413 1.27 18.49 -26.89
C ILE A 413 2.01 19.79 -27.25
N LYS A 414 2.57 19.89 -28.47
CA LYS A 414 3.14 21.15 -28.99
C LYS A 414 2.07 22.24 -29.06
N LYS A 415 0.92 21.89 -29.66
CA LYS A 415 -0.24 22.79 -29.73
C LYS A 415 -0.76 23.16 -28.35
N ALA A 416 -0.75 22.23 -27.38
CA ALA A 416 -1.10 22.48 -25.99
C ALA A 416 -0.15 23.51 -25.36
N CYS A 417 1.16 23.36 -25.59
CA CYS A 417 2.18 24.29 -25.08
C CYS A 417 1.97 25.70 -25.63
N ASP A 418 1.75 25.83 -26.95
CA ASP A 418 1.49 27.12 -27.58
C ASP A 418 0.17 27.74 -27.07
N ASN A 419 -0.88 26.92 -26.95
CA ASN A 419 -2.19 27.37 -26.48
C ASN A 419 -2.16 27.84 -25.02
N ARG A 420 -1.42 27.15 -24.16
CA ARG A 420 -1.33 27.46 -22.71
C ARG A 420 -0.13 28.32 -22.36
N GLN A 421 0.70 28.67 -23.35
CA GLN A 421 1.99 29.36 -23.20
C GLN A 421 2.87 28.67 -22.14
N ALA A 422 2.96 27.34 -22.22
CA ALA A 422 3.74 26.51 -21.33
C ALA A 422 5.14 26.24 -21.91
N GLN A 423 6.15 26.18 -21.04
CA GLN A 423 7.54 25.97 -21.45
C GLN A 423 7.86 24.51 -21.75
N VAL A 424 7.12 23.60 -21.09
CA VAL A 424 7.26 22.15 -21.14
C VAL A 424 5.87 21.53 -21.20
N GLY A 425 5.73 20.44 -21.96
CA GLY A 425 4.49 19.68 -22.08
C GLY A 425 4.67 18.23 -21.66
N VAL A 426 3.67 17.66 -21.00
CA VAL A 426 3.63 16.26 -20.61
C VAL A 426 2.39 15.61 -21.22
N PHE A 427 2.58 14.60 -22.06
CA PHE A 427 1.51 13.82 -22.65
C PHE A 427 1.37 12.49 -21.91
N ILE A 428 0.16 12.16 -21.49
CA ILE A 428 -0.15 11.05 -20.60
C ILE A 428 -1.04 10.05 -21.35
N TYR A 429 -0.49 8.88 -21.64
CA TYR A 429 -1.23 7.76 -22.19
C TYR A 429 -1.86 6.93 -21.08
N SER A 430 -3.11 6.53 -21.27
CA SER A 430 -3.67 5.40 -20.52
C SER A 430 -2.90 4.14 -20.88
N LYS A 431 -2.51 3.32 -19.90
CA LYS A 431 -1.84 2.02 -20.12
C LYS A 431 -2.61 1.09 -21.06
N ARG A 432 -3.93 1.26 -21.14
CA ARG A 432 -4.84 0.51 -22.02
C ARG A 432 -4.64 0.83 -23.50
N THR A 433 -4.27 2.07 -23.80
CA THR A 433 -4.20 2.60 -25.17
C THR A 433 -2.80 3.04 -25.58
N ALA A 434 -1.83 2.92 -24.67
CA ALA A 434 -0.44 3.25 -24.93
C ALA A 434 0.08 2.45 -26.14
N PRO A 435 0.90 3.07 -27.02
CA PRO A 435 1.44 2.36 -28.17
C PRO A 435 2.29 1.15 -27.74
N PRO A 436 2.24 0.03 -28.46
CA PRO A 436 3.01 -1.17 -28.10
C PRO A 436 4.52 -0.89 -28.11
N HIS A 437 5.24 -1.48 -27.14
CA HIS A 437 6.69 -1.31 -26.92
C HIS A 437 7.15 0.11 -26.54
N SER A 438 6.23 0.98 -26.11
CA SER A 438 6.57 2.31 -25.57
C SER A 438 7.23 2.20 -24.19
N GLU A 439 8.25 3.01 -23.95
CA GLU A 439 8.82 3.16 -22.61
C GLU A 439 7.81 3.84 -21.67
N PRO A 440 7.71 3.43 -20.38
CA PRO A 440 6.78 4.03 -19.43
C PRO A 440 6.94 5.54 -19.21
N LEU A 441 8.17 6.04 -19.36
CA LEU A 441 8.49 7.46 -19.32
C LEU A 441 9.56 7.74 -20.37
N ARG A 442 9.21 8.54 -21.38
CA ARG A 442 10.11 8.95 -22.46
C ARG A 442 10.20 10.47 -22.51
N ARG A 443 11.36 10.98 -22.87
CA ARG A 443 11.58 12.40 -23.11
C ARG A 443 11.96 12.67 -24.57
N ASP A 444 11.31 13.65 -25.17
CA ASP A 444 11.69 14.24 -26.45
C ASP A 444 11.83 15.76 -26.29
N GLY A 445 13.07 16.23 -26.10
CA GLY A 445 13.37 17.65 -25.94
C GLY A 445 12.71 18.28 -24.70
N SER A 446 11.71 19.15 -24.94
CA SER A 446 10.88 19.82 -23.92
C SER A 446 9.54 19.13 -23.69
N TYR A 447 9.33 17.95 -24.28
CA TYR A 447 8.10 17.17 -24.17
C TYR A 447 8.39 15.85 -23.47
N LEU A 448 7.50 15.44 -22.59
CA LEU A 448 7.56 14.17 -21.87
C LEU A 448 6.34 13.34 -22.24
N PHE A 449 6.54 12.04 -22.42
CA PHE A 449 5.47 11.08 -22.68
C PHE A 449 5.50 10.07 -21.55
N VAL A 450 4.35 9.83 -20.93
CA VAL A 450 4.24 8.94 -19.77
C VAL A 450 3.05 8.02 -19.93
N ILE A 451 3.21 6.77 -19.50
CA ILE A 451 2.15 5.79 -19.45
C ILE A 451 1.68 5.68 -18.00
N TRP A 452 0.39 5.91 -17.79
CA TRP A 452 -0.22 5.90 -16.46
C TRP A 452 -1.54 5.13 -16.46
N ASP A 453 -1.86 4.54 -15.32
CA ASP A 453 -3.09 3.77 -15.11
C ASP A 453 -3.61 4.01 -13.68
N GLN A 454 -4.85 4.49 -13.59
CA GLN A 454 -5.51 4.78 -12.32
C GLN A 454 -5.67 3.55 -11.42
N GLU A 455 -5.70 2.34 -11.99
CA GLU A 455 -5.89 1.09 -11.26
C GLU A 455 -4.55 0.43 -10.85
N ASP A 456 -3.42 0.96 -11.33
CA ASP A 456 -2.07 0.47 -11.04
C ASP A 456 -1.25 1.51 -10.27
N PRO A 457 -1.21 1.45 -8.93
CA PRO A 457 -0.44 2.37 -8.10
C PRO A 457 1.07 2.36 -8.39
N ALA A 458 1.61 1.31 -9.01
CA ALA A 458 3.01 1.29 -9.41
C ALA A 458 3.27 2.25 -10.58
N SER A 459 2.25 2.58 -11.38
CA SER A 459 2.37 3.51 -12.50
C SER A 459 2.47 4.98 -12.06
N ASP A 460 2.00 5.32 -10.85
CA ASP A 460 2.11 6.67 -10.26
C ASP A 460 3.55 7.18 -10.23
N ILE A 461 4.52 6.28 -10.08
CA ILE A 461 5.94 6.67 -10.03
C ILE A 461 6.38 7.34 -11.32
N TYR A 462 5.87 6.90 -12.46
CA TYR A 462 6.23 7.46 -13.76
C TYR A 462 5.62 8.86 -13.94
N LEU A 463 4.37 9.05 -13.52
CA LEU A 463 3.73 10.37 -13.57
C LEU A 463 4.38 11.35 -12.60
N LYS A 464 4.73 10.92 -11.38
CA LYS A 464 5.50 11.70 -10.41
C LYS A 464 6.88 12.08 -10.96
N ALA A 465 7.58 11.12 -11.57
CA ALA A 465 8.86 11.37 -12.23
C ALA A 465 8.72 12.35 -13.39
N ALA A 466 7.67 12.21 -14.22
CA ALA A 466 7.39 13.13 -15.31
C ALA A 466 7.18 14.57 -14.82
N VAL A 467 6.38 14.77 -13.76
CA VAL A 467 6.17 16.10 -13.14
C VAL A 467 7.48 16.67 -12.59
N SER A 468 8.29 15.85 -11.90
CA SER A 468 9.58 16.29 -11.35
C SER A 468 10.58 16.69 -12.44
N VAL A 469 10.69 15.88 -13.49
CA VAL A 469 11.54 16.18 -14.66
C VAL A 469 11.01 17.40 -15.39
N ALA A 470 9.69 17.54 -15.57
CA ALA A 470 9.09 18.70 -16.21
C ALA A 470 9.44 20.00 -15.46
N ARG A 471 9.30 20.02 -14.14
CA ARG A 471 9.70 21.16 -13.30
C ARG A 471 11.18 21.50 -13.47
N MET A 472 12.06 20.50 -13.42
CA MET A 472 13.50 20.71 -13.63
C MET A 472 13.79 21.30 -15.02
N LEU A 473 13.10 20.83 -16.06
CA LEU A 473 13.27 21.34 -17.42
C LEU A 473 12.81 22.78 -17.57
N VAL A 474 11.68 23.15 -16.95
CA VAL A 474 11.22 24.54 -16.92
C VAL A 474 12.26 25.43 -16.24
N VAL A 475 12.71 25.06 -15.03
CA VAL A 475 13.73 25.83 -14.30
C VAL A 475 15.01 25.99 -15.12
N ARG A 476 15.51 24.89 -15.72
CA ARG A 476 16.70 24.94 -16.57
C ARG A 476 16.51 25.88 -17.76
N LYS A 477 15.36 25.82 -18.43
CA LYS A 477 15.07 26.66 -19.60
C LYS A 477 15.01 28.13 -19.22
N THR A 478 14.35 28.48 -18.12
CA THR A 478 14.27 29.85 -17.61
C THR A 478 15.64 30.39 -17.19
N MET A 479 16.47 29.57 -16.53
CA MET A 479 17.83 29.96 -16.15
C MET A 479 18.70 30.30 -17.37
N VAL A 480 18.67 29.44 -18.41
CA VAL A 480 19.41 29.69 -19.66
C VAL A 480 18.92 30.95 -20.35
N SER A 481 17.59 31.16 -20.42
CA SER A 481 17.02 32.37 -21.01
C SER A 481 17.42 33.64 -20.25
N ARG A 482 17.48 33.57 -18.92
CA ARG A 482 17.91 34.70 -18.09
C ARG A 482 19.38 35.04 -18.29
N GLU A 483 20.26 34.05 -18.30
CA GLU A 483 21.69 34.24 -18.58
C GLU A 483 21.91 34.88 -19.96
N THR A 484 21.22 34.38 -20.99
CA THR A 484 21.29 34.97 -22.34
C THR A 484 20.78 36.42 -22.38
N GLN A 485 19.72 36.75 -21.62
CA GLN A 485 19.24 38.14 -21.52
C GLN A 485 20.23 39.05 -20.80
N GLU A 486 20.88 38.59 -19.74
CA GLU A 486 21.89 39.35 -19.01
C GLU A 486 23.14 39.62 -19.88
N GLU A 487 23.55 38.63 -20.68
CA GLU A 487 24.61 38.79 -21.68
C GLU A 487 24.23 39.80 -22.78
N LEU A 488 23.02 39.69 -23.33
CA LEU A 488 22.52 40.61 -24.36
C LEU A 488 22.48 42.06 -23.84
N ALA A 489 21.98 42.27 -22.62
CA ALA A 489 21.96 43.59 -21.99
C ALA A 489 23.37 44.15 -21.79
N THR A 490 24.34 43.29 -21.46
CA THR A 490 25.75 43.68 -21.36
C THR A 490 26.32 44.11 -22.71
N MET A 491 25.98 43.38 -23.79
CA MET A 491 26.36 43.74 -25.16
C MET A 491 25.73 45.06 -25.60
N GLU A 492 24.44 45.28 -25.33
CA GLU A 492 23.74 46.53 -25.66
C GLU A 492 24.39 47.73 -24.96
N GLN A 493 24.75 47.59 -23.67
CA GLN A 493 25.49 48.63 -22.96
C GLN A 493 26.88 48.87 -23.57
N ALA A 494 27.59 47.83 -23.99
CA ALA A 494 28.88 47.97 -24.65
C ALA A 494 28.75 48.71 -25.99
N VAL A 495 27.76 48.36 -26.81
CA VAL A 495 27.45 49.04 -28.09
C VAL A 495 27.12 50.51 -27.85
N PHE A 496 26.28 50.81 -26.85
CA PHE A 496 25.94 52.18 -26.49
C PHE A 496 27.20 52.99 -26.08
N ARG A 497 28.09 52.41 -25.28
CA ARG A 497 29.36 53.05 -24.89
C ARG A 497 30.27 53.30 -26.09
N ILE A 498 30.39 52.34 -27.00
CA ILE A 498 31.19 52.49 -28.24
C ILE A 498 30.60 53.62 -29.09
N GLY A 499 29.28 53.66 -29.26
CA GLY A 499 28.60 54.75 -29.99
C GLY A 499 28.85 56.13 -29.36
N ALA A 500 28.78 56.22 -28.02
CA ALA A 500 29.08 57.46 -27.31
C ALA A 500 30.55 57.90 -27.45
N GLN A 501 31.50 56.95 -27.50
CA GLN A 501 32.92 57.26 -27.74
C GLN A 501 33.18 57.68 -29.19
N ALA A 502 32.59 56.99 -30.16
CA ALA A 502 32.67 57.37 -31.57
C ALA A 502 32.14 58.80 -31.80
N LYS A 503 31.04 59.16 -31.14
CA LYS A 503 30.51 60.53 -31.16
C LYS A 503 31.51 61.54 -30.57
N ARG A 504 32.11 61.28 -29.41
CA ARG A 504 33.15 62.16 -28.83
C ARG A 504 34.34 62.35 -29.77
N ILE A 505 34.79 61.29 -30.43
CA ILE A 505 35.88 61.36 -31.42
C ILE A 505 35.47 62.28 -32.57
N SER A 506 34.25 62.12 -33.09
CA SER A 506 33.71 63.01 -34.14
C SER A 506 33.60 64.46 -33.67
N ASP A 507 33.14 64.71 -32.44
CA ASP A 507 33.02 66.05 -31.87
C ASP A 507 34.40 66.72 -31.69
N LEU A 508 35.47 65.95 -31.48
CA LEU A 508 36.85 66.43 -31.39
C LEU A 508 37.50 66.71 -32.76
N GLN A 509 36.94 66.20 -33.86
CA GLN A 509 37.51 66.42 -35.20
C GLN A 509 37.49 67.90 -35.58
N ALA A 510 36.38 68.61 -35.38
CA ALA A 510 36.26 70.00 -35.79
C ALA A 510 37.21 70.94 -35.00
N PRO A 511 37.33 70.84 -33.66
CA PRO A 511 38.35 71.56 -32.89
C PRO A 511 39.79 71.21 -33.32
N ALA A 512 40.09 69.93 -33.54
CA ALA A 512 41.42 69.49 -33.97
C ALA A 512 41.78 70.05 -35.37
N GLU A 513 40.82 70.06 -36.30
CA GLU A 513 41.03 70.62 -37.63
C GLU A 513 41.20 72.14 -37.60
N THR A 514 40.49 72.83 -36.70
CA THR A 514 40.66 74.26 -36.45
C THR A 514 42.05 74.56 -35.87
N ALA A 515 42.53 73.76 -34.92
CA ALA A 515 43.88 73.87 -34.38
C ALA A 515 44.93 73.65 -35.49
N ARG A 516 44.75 72.62 -36.34
CA ARG A 516 45.62 72.36 -37.49
C ARG A 516 45.70 73.56 -38.44
N ARG A 517 44.56 74.14 -38.81
CA ARG A 517 44.52 75.35 -39.69
C ARG A 517 45.22 76.54 -39.04
N SER A 518 45.07 76.71 -37.73
CA SER A 518 45.72 77.80 -36.99
C SER A 518 47.24 77.61 -36.94
N SER A 519 47.72 76.39 -36.66
CA SER A 519 49.15 76.07 -36.71
C SER A 519 49.74 76.28 -38.11
N GLN A 520 49.00 75.92 -39.17
CA GLN A 520 49.45 76.15 -40.54
C GLN A 520 49.64 77.65 -40.82
N LYS A 521 48.69 78.50 -40.41
CA LYS A 521 48.82 79.95 -40.56
C LYS A 521 50.06 80.50 -39.84
N ILE A 522 50.39 79.99 -38.65
CA ILE A 522 51.58 80.39 -37.91
C ILE A 522 52.86 80.01 -38.67
N LEU A 523 52.91 78.80 -39.24
CA LEU A 523 54.04 78.36 -40.05
C LEU A 523 54.21 79.22 -41.32
N ASP A 524 53.11 79.56 -41.98
CA ASP A 524 53.12 80.41 -43.17
C ASP A 524 53.64 81.83 -42.82
N GLU A 525 53.19 82.43 -41.71
CA GLU A 525 53.68 83.72 -41.22
C GLU A 525 55.16 83.67 -40.80
N LEU A 526 55.61 82.61 -40.13
CA LEU A 526 57.02 82.43 -39.79
C LEU A 526 57.90 82.39 -41.04
N THR A 527 57.42 81.79 -42.13
CA THR A 527 58.13 81.74 -43.41
C THR A 527 58.24 83.14 -44.00
N ILE A 528 57.17 83.93 -43.98
CA ILE A 528 57.17 85.32 -44.46
C ILE A 528 58.14 86.18 -43.63
N ILE A 529 58.08 86.06 -42.30
CA ILE A 529 58.98 86.79 -41.39
C ILE A 529 60.44 86.40 -41.63
N HIS A 530 60.72 85.10 -41.79
CA HIS A 530 62.05 84.59 -42.09
C HIS A 530 62.59 85.18 -43.40
N ASP A 531 61.79 85.15 -44.47
CA ASP A 531 62.17 85.69 -45.78
C ASP A 531 62.42 87.20 -45.73
N GLU A 532 61.60 87.95 -44.97
CA GLU A 532 61.82 89.38 -44.79
C GLU A 532 63.08 89.66 -43.97
N LEU A 533 63.32 88.91 -42.88
CA LEU A 533 64.56 88.98 -42.11
C LEU A 533 65.77 88.68 -42.99
N GLU A 534 65.72 87.66 -43.83
CA GLU A 534 66.79 87.35 -44.79
C GLU A 534 67.05 88.52 -45.73
N LYS A 535 66.00 89.14 -46.29
CA LYS A 535 66.15 90.33 -47.15
C LYS A 535 66.77 91.50 -46.39
N GLN A 536 66.36 91.75 -45.15
CA GLN A 536 66.91 92.83 -44.33
C GLN A 536 68.37 92.56 -43.96
N VAL A 537 68.72 91.31 -43.64
CA VAL A 537 70.11 90.90 -43.40
C VAL A 537 70.94 91.08 -44.67
N ARG A 538 70.44 90.68 -45.85
CA ARG A 538 71.13 90.92 -47.13
C ARG A 538 71.33 92.42 -47.39
N ARG A 539 70.29 93.25 -47.20
CA ARG A 539 70.40 94.71 -47.32
C ARG A 539 71.43 95.30 -46.36
N LEU A 540 71.45 94.85 -45.11
CA LEU A 540 72.44 95.27 -44.12
C LEU A 540 73.85 94.82 -44.52
N GLN A 541 74.01 93.60 -45.02
CA GLN A 541 75.28 93.11 -45.56
C GLN A 541 75.74 93.95 -46.75
N ASP A 542 74.86 94.27 -47.69
CA ASP A 542 75.14 95.14 -48.84
C ASP A 542 75.54 96.56 -48.37
N CYS A 543 74.82 97.13 -47.40
CA CYS A 543 75.16 98.44 -46.81
C CYS A 543 76.51 98.39 -46.06
N VAL A 544 76.78 97.34 -45.30
CA VAL A 544 78.08 97.14 -44.63
C VAL A 544 79.20 96.97 -45.66
N GLN A 545 78.95 96.29 -46.77
CA GLN A 545 79.90 96.13 -47.86
C GLN A 545 80.15 97.45 -48.61
N ALA A 546 79.14 98.30 -48.75
CA ALA A 546 79.27 99.66 -49.30
C ALA A 546 79.95 100.65 -48.34
N LEU A 547 79.79 100.44 -47.01
CA LEU A 547 80.45 101.22 -45.96
C LEU A 547 81.86 100.72 -45.62
N ARG A 548 82.26 99.55 -46.12
CA ARG A 548 83.68 99.21 -46.17
C ARG A 548 84.32 100.23 -47.13
N PRO A 549 85.17 101.14 -46.63
CA PRO A 549 85.91 102.02 -47.52
C PRO A 549 86.70 101.15 -48.50
N ALA A 550 87.07 101.71 -49.64
CA ALA A 550 88.11 101.18 -50.51
C ALA A 550 89.46 101.14 -49.76
N ALA A 551 89.56 100.29 -48.75
CA ALA A 551 90.79 99.86 -48.11
C ALA A 551 91.28 98.63 -48.86
N ASP A 552 91.56 98.85 -50.15
CA ASP A 552 92.51 98.10 -50.99
C ASP A 552 92.73 98.80 -52.36
N SER A 553 92.49 100.12 -52.44
CA SER A 553 93.04 100.95 -53.52
C SER A 553 93.87 102.07 -52.90
N ASP A 554 95.17 102.03 -53.22
CA ASP A 554 96.21 103.04 -52.97
C ASP A 554 96.88 103.07 -51.59
N SER A 555 97.55 101.96 -51.30
CA SER A 555 98.99 102.02 -51.06
C SER A 555 99.69 102.16 -52.43
N ALA A 556 99.81 103.39 -52.92
CA ALA A 556 100.58 103.73 -54.10
C ALA A 556 102.09 103.56 -53.84
N ALA A 557 102.70 102.64 -54.57
CA ALA A 557 103.73 103.01 -55.54
C ALA A 557 103.10 102.72 -56.92
N ALA A 558 102.82 103.69 -57.80
CA ALA A 558 103.25 105.08 -57.90
C ALA A 558 102.07 105.99 -58.33
#